data_AF-A0A1F4PLZ3-F1
#
_entry.id   AF-A0A1F4PLZ3-F1
#
_cell.length_a   1.000
_cell.length_b   1.000
_cell.length_c   1.000
_cell.angle_alpha   90.00
_cell.angle_beta   90.00
_cell.angle_gamma   90.00
#
_symmetry.space_group_name_H-M   'P 1'
#
loop_
_entity.id
_entity.type
_entity.pdbx_description
1 polymer ?
#
loop_
_entity_poly.entity_id
_entity_poly.type
_entity_poly.pdbx_seq_one_letter_code
_entity_poly.pdbx_strand_id
1 'polypeptide(L)'
;MTPIGNLIFTPILTLFLFISTIIFLTEIIGIPNHIFIFALEKISDVWIYSIHLSSNKWLISFKIQYLLLLIIPIIYLASRIIGSSFSPKVKVGTLFLLILSTFSLLSIKINNNKHTIFSPRGKLTIKIVGKKLILKDKGALSCGNVISWIDYTLLSELSKNYGSRSINKIIMTRLNKTQIDAILHLKEICQIEEVDSSRVTKNALYNEFIEKLEVKS
;
A
#
# COMPACT_ATOMS: atom_id res chain seq x y z
N MET A 1 -7.16 -5.37 1.83
CA MET A 1 -7.16 -4.66 3.12
C MET A 1 -6.28 -5.41 4.10
N THR A 2 -5.57 -4.71 4.98
CA THR A 2 -4.75 -5.38 6.01
C THR A 2 -5.66 -6.14 6.98
N PRO A 3 -5.25 -7.31 7.50
CA PRO A 3 -6.07 -8.11 8.42
C PRO A 3 -6.45 -7.33 9.69
N ILE A 4 -5.56 -6.44 10.17
CA ILE A 4 -5.86 -5.49 11.25
C ILE A 4 -7.02 -4.56 10.89
N GLY A 5 -7.02 -4.03 9.65
CA GLY A 5 -8.07 -3.17 9.15
C GLY A 5 -9.42 -3.87 9.18
N ASN A 6 -9.49 -5.11 8.68
CA ASN A 6 -10.73 -5.88 8.71
C ASN A 6 -11.19 -6.21 10.14
N LEU A 7 -10.26 -6.50 11.06
CA LEU A 7 -10.60 -6.90 12.43
C LEU A 7 -11.23 -5.75 13.24
N ILE A 8 -10.82 -4.51 12.95
CA ILE A 8 -11.39 -3.30 13.58
C ILE A 8 -12.60 -2.78 12.79
N PHE A 9 -12.54 -2.81 11.45
CA PHE A 9 -13.60 -2.30 10.57
C PHE A 9 -14.89 -3.12 10.69
N THR A 10 -14.78 -4.46 10.70
CA THR A 10 -15.95 -5.35 10.69
C THR A 10 -16.87 -5.14 11.90
N PRO A 11 -16.41 -5.16 13.17
CA PRO A 11 -17.30 -4.98 14.31
C PRO A 11 -17.96 -3.58 14.32
N ILE A 12 -17.24 -2.54 13.91
CA ILE A 12 -17.82 -1.18 13.85
C ILE A 12 -18.89 -1.10 12.77
N LEU A 13 -18.64 -1.68 11.59
CA LEU A 13 -19.64 -1.75 10.52
C LEU A 13 -20.88 -2.55 10.96
N THR A 14 -20.68 -3.71 11.59
CA THR A 14 -21.78 -4.54 12.09
C THR A 14 -22.60 -3.78 13.12
N LEU A 15 -21.96 -3.07 14.05
CA LEU A 15 -22.64 -2.23 15.04
C LEU A 15 -23.44 -1.09 14.38
N PHE A 16 -22.83 -0.43 13.40
CA PHE A 16 -23.49 0.64 12.62
C PHE A 16 -24.75 0.14 11.90
N LEU A 17 -24.65 -1.00 11.21
CA LEU A 17 -25.78 -1.63 10.51
C LEU A 17 -26.86 -2.11 11.47
N PHE A 18 -26.46 -2.67 12.61
CA PHE A 18 -27.39 -3.12 13.64
C PHE A 18 -28.21 -1.96 14.20
N ILE A 19 -27.56 -0.85 14.58
CA ILE A 19 -28.26 0.36 15.09
C ILE A 19 -29.14 0.97 14.00
N SER A 20 -28.67 1.04 12.75
CA SER A 20 -29.48 1.51 11.62
C SER A 20 -30.76 0.68 11.44
N THR A 21 -30.66 -0.63 11.62
CA THR A 21 -31.82 -1.53 11.53
C THR A 21 -32.79 -1.31 12.68
N ILE A 22 -32.30 -1.09 13.91
CA ILE A 22 -33.15 -0.76 15.06
C ILE A 22 -33.88 0.57 14.83
N ILE A 23 -33.18 1.61 14.39
CA ILE A 23 -33.77 2.92 14.08
C ILE A 23 -34.93 2.74 13.10
N PHE A 24 -34.70 2.01 12.01
CA PHE A 24 -35.72 1.71 11.01
C PHE A 24 -36.93 0.97 11.59
N LEU A 25 -36.72 -0.05 12.42
CA LEU A 25 -37.82 -0.79 13.04
C LEU A 25 -38.61 0.07 14.04
N THR A 26 -37.92 0.88 14.85
CA THR A 26 -38.58 1.78 15.80
C THR A 26 -39.41 2.85 15.10
N GLU A 27 -38.94 3.35 13.96
CA GLU A 27 -39.68 4.30 13.12
C GLU A 27 -40.98 3.67 12.60
N ILE A 28 -40.92 2.42 12.10
CA ILE A 28 -42.11 1.69 11.63
C ILE A 28 -43.15 1.51 12.74
N ILE A 29 -42.71 1.26 13.98
CA ILE A 29 -43.59 1.05 15.13
C ILE A 29 -44.08 2.39 15.71
N GLY A 30 -43.49 3.52 15.32
CA GLY A 30 -43.79 4.85 15.87
C GLY A 30 -43.20 5.10 17.26
N ILE A 31 -42.12 4.39 17.62
CA ILE A 31 -41.39 4.59 18.88
C ILE A 31 -40.32 5.68 18.67
N PRO A 32 -40.22 6.69 19.55
CA PRO A 32 -39.19 7.72 19.44
C PRO A 32 -37.78 7.09 19.53
N ASN A 33 -36.94 7.40 18.55
CA ASN A 33 -35.64 6.74 18.32
C ASN A 33 -34.42 7.67 18.50
N HIS A 34 -34.60 8.84 19.11
CA HIS A 34 -33.55 9.85 19.28
C HIS A 34 -32.27 9.32 19.94
N ILE A 35 -32.38 8.39 20.90
CA ILE A 35 -31.24 7.77 21.57
C ILE A 35 -30.38 6.97 20.58
N PHE A 36 -31.02 6.22 19.67
CA PHE A 36 -30.32 5.41 18.67
C PHE A 36 -29.65 6.28 17.60
N ILE A 37 -30.31 7.37 17.20
CA ILE A 37 -29.73 8.36 16.28
C ILE A 37 -28.47 8.97 16.89
N PHE A 38 -28.54 9.42 18.14
CA PHE A 38 -27.38 9.97 18.86
C PHE A 38 -26.24 8.93 19.00
N ALA A 39 -26.57 7.66 19.28
CA ALA A 39 -25.58 6.60 19.34
C ALA A 39 -24.90 6.37 17.97
N LEU A 40 -25.65 6.41 16.89
CA LEU A 40 -25.13 6.26 15.53
C LEU A 40 -24.21 7.43 15.16
N GLU A 41 -24.58 8.66 15.49
CA GLU A 41 -23.72 9.85 15.33
C GLU A 41 -22.40 9.67 16.08
N LYS A 42 -22.43 9.23 17.35
CA LYS A 42 -21.20 9.01 18.13
C LYS A 42 -20.32 7.92 17.55
N ILE A 43 -20.90 6.84 17.01
CA ILE A 43 -20.14 5.80 16.32
C ILE A 43 -19.51 6.36 15.04
N SER A 44 -20.24 7.18 14.27
CA SER A 44 -19.71 7.85 13.09
C SER A 44 -18.58 8.83 13.42
N ASP A 45 -18.69 9.59 14.51
CA ASP A 45 -17.62 10.48 15.00
C ASP A 45 -16.35 9.68 15.32
N VAL A 46 -16.48 8.59 16.09
CA VAL A 46 -15.36 7.69 16.45
C VAL A 46 -14.75 7.07 15.19
N TRP A 47 -15.59 6.71 14.22
CA TRP A 47 -15.16 6.15 12.95
C TRP A 47 -14.31 7.14 12.14
N ILE A 48 -14.82 8.36 11.95
CA ILE A 48 -14.11 9.44 11.24
C ILE A 48 -12.79 9.77 11.96
N TYR A 49 -12.82 9.86 13.28
CA TYR A 49 -11.63 10.07 14.09
C TYR A 49 -10.59 8.94 13.91
N SER A 50 -11.04 7.68 13.87
CA SER A 50 -10.18 6.51 13.63
C SER A 50 -9.56 6.51 12.23
N ILE A 51 -10.30 6.97 11.21
CA ILE A 51 -9.76 7.15 9.86
C ILE A 51 -8.68 8.23 9.84
N HIS A 52 -8.88 9.35 10.52
CA HIS A 52 -7.88 10.43 10.59
C HIS A 52 -6.60 10.02 11.32
N LEU A 53 -6.69 9.13 12.33
CA LEU A 53 -5.52 8.54 12.98
C LEU A 53 -4.71 7.64 12.03
N SER A 54 -5.33 7.12 10.97
CA SER A 54 -4.67 6.34 9.93
C SER A 54 -3.82 7.24 9.03
N SER A 55 -2.66 7.70 9.51
CA SER A 55 -1.69 8.31 8.59
C SER A 55 -1.07 7.21 7.71
N ASN A 56 -0.80 7.52 6.44
CA ASN A 56 -0.14 6.60 5.50
C ASN A 56 1.20 6.04 6.03
N LYS A 57 1.81 6.69 7.04
CA LYS A 57 3.03 6.21 7.69
C LYS A 57 2.82 4.99 8.58
N TRP A 58 1.61 4.72 9.05
CA TRP A 58 1.30 3.58 9.92
C TRP A 58 1.13 2.27 9.15
N LEU A 59 0.77 2.35 7.87
CA LEU A 59 0.69 1.20 6.96
C LEU A 59 2.08 0.81 6.46
N ILE A 60 3.00 0.52 7.38
CA ILE A 60 4.22 -0.20 7.02
C ILE A 60 3.76 -1.59 6.58
N SER A 61 3.83 -1.86 5.27
CA SER A 61 3.60 -3.21 4.75
C SER A 61 4.64 -4.14 5.35
N PHE A 62 4.26 -4.87 6.39
CA PHE A 62 5.10 -5.93 6.94
C PHE A 62 5.34 -6.96 5.85
N LYS A 63 6.56 -6.97 5.30
CA LYS A 63 7.02 -8.09 4.47
C LYS A 63 6.93 -9.37 5.29
N ILE A 64 6.64 -10.50 4.64
CA ILE A 64 6.54 -11.85 5.24
C ILE A 64 7.69 -12.18 6.20
N GLN A 65 8.88 -11.62 5.96
CA GLN A 65 10.05 -11.72 6.84
C GLN A 65 9.79 -11.28 8.29
N TYR A 66 8.89 -10.32 8.51
CA TYR A 66 8.51 -9.85 9.85
C TYR A 66 7.39 -10.68 10.50
N LEU A 67 6.64 -11.49 9.75
CA LEU A 67 5.61 -12.36 10.32
C LEU A 67 6.25 -13.50 11.12
N LEU A 68 7.42 -13.96 10.69
CA LEU A 68 8.28 -14.91 11.42
C LEU A 68 8.75 -14.34 12.77
N LEU A 69 8.84 -13.01 12.89
CA LEU A 69 9.18 -12.34 14.14
C LEU A 69 8.05 -12.40 15.18
N LEU A 70 6.80 -12.47 14.72
CA LEU A 70 5.62 -12.58 15.59
C LEU A 70 5.47 -13.98 16.19
N ILE A 71 6.12 -14.98 15.60
CA ILE A 71 6.17 -16.35 16.14
C ILE A 71 6.98 -16.40 17.45
N ILE A 72 8.01 -15.57 17.62
CA ILE A 72 8.87 -15.57 18.81
C ILE A 72 8.14 -15.16 20.10
N PRO A 73 7.38 -14.04 20.16
CA PRO A 73 6.58 -13.71 21.33
C PRO A 73 5.42 -14.69 21.55
N ILE A 74 4.88 -15.30 20.49
CA ILE A 74 3.89 -16.37 20.62
C ILE A 74 4.50 -17.62 21.26
N ILE A 75 5.71 -18.05 20.85
CA ILE A 75 6.44 -19.16 21.47
C ILE A 75 6.74 -18.83 22.94
N TYR A 76 7.15 -17.59 23.24
CA TYR A 76 7.37 -17.14 24.62
C TYR A 76 6.08 -17.22 25.45
N LEU A 77 4.96 -16.69 24.96
CA LEU A 77 3.67 -16.74 25.63
C LEU A 77 3.17 -18.18 25.79
N ALA A 78 3.29 -19.01 24.75
CA ALA A 78 2.94 -20.43 24.80
C ALA A 78 3.79 -21.18 25.84
N SER A 79 5.10 -20.90 25.93
CA SER A 79 5.97 -21.49 26.95
C SER A 79 5.58 -21.09 28.38
N ARG A 80 5.02 -19.88 28.56
CA ARG A 80 4.47 -19.37 29.82
C ARG A 80 3.16 -20.05 30.21
N ILE A 81 2.29 -20.34 29.24
CA ILE A 81 0.97 -20.96 29.46
C ILE A 81 1.12 -22.48 29.69
N ILE A 82 2.02 -23.15 28.96
CA ILE A 82 2.16 -24.61 28.95
C ILE A 82 2.99 -25.13 30.15
N GLY A 83 3.78 -24.31 30.84
CA GLY A 83 4.59 -24.79 31.97
C GLY A 83 4.90 -23.76 33.05
N SER A 84 4.37 -23.98 34.26
CA SER A 84 4.85 -23.29 35.47
C SER A 84 6.27 -23.76 35.89
N SER A 85 6.74 -24.90 35.38
CA SER A 85 7.98 -25.57 35.77
C SER A 85 9.23 -25.20 34.97
N PHE A 86 9.21 -24.17 34.13
CA PHE A 86 10.46 -23.71 33.50
C PHE A 86 11.37 -23.04 34.52
N SER A 87 12.60 -23.55 34.63
CA SER A 87 13.63 -22.99 35.50
C SER A 87 13.90 -21.52 35.15
N PRO A 88 14.25 -20.66 36.12
CA PRO A 88 14.51 -19.24 35.89
C PRO A 88 15.60 -19.01 34.82
N LYS A 89 16.56 -19.94 34.68
CA LYS A 89 17.60 -19.90 33.65
C LYS A 89 17.04 -19.97 32.22
N VAL A 90 16.03 -20.81 31.99
CA VAL A 90 15.37 -20.93 30.67
C VAL A 90 14.60 -19.67 30.33
N LYS A 91 13.92 -19.05 31.31
CA LYS A 91 13.16 -17.79 31.13
C LYS A 91 14.07 -16.62 30.73
N VAL A 92 15.26 -16.53 31.33
CA VAL A 92 16.26 -15.51 30.97
C VAL A 92 16.86 -15.80 29.60
N GLY A 93 17.13 -17.07 29.28
CA GLY A 93 17.64 -17.49 27.98
C GLY A 93 16.68 -17.16 26.83
N THR A 94 15.37 -17.41 26.99
CA THR A 94 14.38 -17.08 25.97
C THR A 94 14.21 -15.57 25.79
N LEU A 95 14.25 -14.78 26.86
CA LEU A 95 14.26 -13.31 26.79
C LEU A 95 15.49 -12.78 26.04
N PHE A 96 16.68 -13.31 26.34
CA PHE A 96 17.91 -12.91 25.67
C PHE A 96 17.86 -13.24 24.17
N LEU A 97 17.35 -14.42 23.81
CA LEU A 97 17.19 -14.83 22.41
C LEU A 97 16.16 -13.97 21.66
N LEU A 98 15.13 -13.48 22.35
CA LEU A 98 14.15 -12.53 21.81
C LEU A 98 14.80 -11.15 21.56
N ILE A 99 15.63 -10.66 22.49
CA ILE A 99 16.39 -9.41 22.30
C ILE A 99 17.41 -9.55 21.16
N LEU A 100 18.12 -10.68 21.07
CA LEU A 100 19.10 -10.91 20.00
C LEU A 100 18.44 -11.03 18.62
N SER A 101 17.28 -11.69 18.53
CA SER A 101 16.52 -11.79 17.28
C SER A 101 15.98 -10.42 16.83
N THR A 102 15.49 -9.58 17.75
CA THR A 102 15.06 -8.21 17.42
C THR A 102 16.23 -7.32 16.98
N PHE A 103 17.40 -7.39 17.62
CA PHE A 103 18.60 -6.64 17.22
C PHE A 103 19.17 -7.05 15.87
N SER A 104 19.26 -8.36 15.60
CA SER A 104 19.72 -8.86 14.30
C SER A 104 18.82 -8.40 13.16
N LEU A 105 17.51 -8.26 13.40
CA LEU A 105 16.55 -7.78 12.40
C LEU A 105 16.57 -6.28 12.19
N LEU A 106 16.80 -5.48 13.23
CA LEU A 106 17.09 -4.04 13.07
C LEU A 106 18.33 -3.81 12.20
N SER A 107 19.27 -4.75 12.22
CA SER A 107 20.51 -4.68 11.44
C SER A 107 20.32 -5.09 9.97
N ILE A 108 19.24 -5.77 9.61
CA ILE A 108 18.92 -6.06 8.21
C ILE A 108 18.42 -4.77 7.56
N LYS A 109 19.36 -3.99 7.02
CA LYS A 109 19.04 -2.99 6.00
C LYS A 109 18.43 -3.72 4.81
N ILE A 110 17.11 -3.66 4.68
CA ILE A 110 16.41 -4.13 3.50
C ILE A 110 16.83 -3.23 2.33
N ASN A 111 17.89 -3.63 1.64
CA ASN A 111 18.36 -3.01 0.41
C ASN A 111 17.48 -3.45 -0.76
N ASN A 112 16.16 -3.23 -0.67
CA ASN A 112 15.24 -3.46 -1.78
C ASN A 112 15.13 -2.18 -2.61
N ASN A 113 16.27 -1.71 -3.13
CA ASN A 113 16.30 -0.59 -4.06
C ASN A 113 15.73 -0.96 -5.44
N LYS A 114 15.33 -2.21 -5.67
CA LYS A 114 14.73 -2.68 -6.92
C LYS A 114 13.47 -3.49 -6.62
N HIS A 115 12.37 -3.13 -7.28
CA HIS A 115 11.13 -3.88 -7.31
C HIS A 115 10.72 -4.10 -8.77
N THR A 116 10.18 -5.26 -9.10
CA THR A 116 9.74 -5.55 -10.48
C THR A 116 8.27 -5.92 -10.46
N ILE A 117 7.46 -5.17 -11.20
CA ILE A 117 6.04 -5.46 -11.41
C ILE A 117 5.91 -6.12 -12.78
N PHE A 118 5.22 -7.24 -12.82
CA PHE A 118 4.93 -7.94 -14.07
C PHE A 118 3.59 -7.50 -14.63
N SER A 119 3.55 -7.39 -15.95
CA SER A 119 2.37 -7.07 -16.75
C SER A 119 2.27 -8.12 -17.86
N PRO A 120 1.09 -8.42 -18.41
CA PRO A 120 0.93 -9.49 -19.40
C PRO A 120 1.89 -9.39 -20.60
N ARG A 121 2.31 -8.18 -20.99
CA ARG A 121 3.22 -7.97 -22.14
C ARG A 121 4.66 -7.60 -21.76
N GLY A 122 4.98 -7.45 -20.48
CA GLY A 122 6.31 -6.97 -20.10
C GLY A 122 6.53 -6.81 -18.61
N LYS A 123 7.61 -6.13 -18.26
CA LYS A 123 7.96 -5.86 -16.86
C LYS A 123 8.34 -4.42 -16.64
N LEU A 124 7.87 -3.85 -15.54
CA LEU A 124 8.24 -2.54 -15.06
C LEU A 124 9.19 -2.70 -13.89
N THR A 125 10.42 -2.21 -14.03
CA THR A 125 11.40 -2.22 -12.94
C THR A 125 11.41 -0.87 -12.26
N ILE A 126 11.07 -0.84 -10.98
CA ILE A 126 11.12 0.36 -10.14
C ILE A 126 12.43 0.32 -9.37
N LYS A 127 13.23 1.38 -9.48
CA LYS A 127 14.50 1.51 -8.77
C LYS A 127 14.51 2.82 -7.98
N ILE A 128 14.85 2.75 -6.70
CA ILE A 128 15.20 3.95 -5.94
C ILE A 128 16.71 4.16 -6.05
N VAL A 129 17.12 5.36 -6.45
CA VAL A 129 18.53 5.79 -6.40
C VAL A 129 18.59 7.06 -5.56
N GLY A 130 19.09 6.95 -4.33
CA GLY A 130 19.02 8.03 -3.35
C GLY A 130 17.57 8.29 -2.93
N LYS A 131 17.05 9.48 -3.23
CA LYS A 131 15.64 9.85 -3.01
C LYS A 131 14.82 9.89 -4.32
N LYS A 132 15.42 9.49 -5.44
CA LYS A 132 14.77 9.54 -6.76
C LYS A 132 14.17 8.19 -7.13
N LEU A 133 12.89 8.18 -7.47
CA LEU A 133 12.16 7.02 -7.97
C LEU A 133 12.28 6.96 -9.49
N ILE A 134 12.90 5.88 -9.98
CA ILE A 134 13.17 5.65 -11.38
C ILE A 134 12.35 4.45 -11.84
N LEU A 135 11.43 4.68 -12.79
CA LEU A 135 10.69 3.63 -13.48
C LEU A 135 11.42 3.25 -14.77
N LYS A 136 11.67 1.96 -14.96
CA LYS A 136 12.22 1.42 -16.21
C LYS A 136 11.20 0.49 -16.85
N ASP A 137 10.57 0.96 -17.91
CA ASP A 137 9.62 0.19 -18.68
C ASP A 137 10.33 -0.73 -19.69
N LYS A 138 9.98 -2.01 -19.64
CA LYS A 138 10.36 -3.02 -20.62
C LYS A 138 9.10 -3.62 -21.27
N GLY A 139 8.19 -2.76 -21.74
CA GLY A 139 6.97 -3.13 -22.44
C GLY A 139 5.74 -3.41 -21.55
N ALA A 140 5.81 -3.12 -20.25
CA ALA A 140 4.66 -3.24 -19.36
C ALA A 140 3.57 -2.22 -19.70
N LEU A 141 3.97 -1.01 -20.13
CA LEU A 141 3.06 0.06 -20.55
C LEU A 141 2.49 -0.13 -21.97
N SER A 142 2.81 -1.22 -22.67
CA SER A 142 2.30 -1.51 -24.01
C SER A 142 1.05 -2.40 -24.01
N CYS A 143 0.40 -2.60 -22.86
CA CYS A 143 -0.77 -3.49 -22.72
C CYS A 143 -2.06 -2.86 -23.26
N GLY A 144 -3.00 -3.69 -23.74
CA GLY A 144 -4.27 -3.24 -24.32
C GLY A 144 -5.21 -2.55 -23.32
N ASN A 145 -5.03 -2.79 -22.02
CA ASN A 145 -5.71 -2.08 -20.94
C ASN A 145 -4.71 -1.44 -19.96
N VAL A 146 -3.83 -0.58 -20.51
CA VAL A 146 -2.75 0.04 -19.72
C VAL A 146 -3.28 1.00 -18.66
N ILE A 147 -4.38 1.72 -18.93
CA ILE A 147 -4.97 2.72 -18.03
C ILE A 147 -5.46 2.05 -16.74
N SER A 148 -6.34 1.03 -16.84
CA SER A 148 -6.80 0.32 -15.65
C SER A 148 -5.64 -0.37 -14.91
N TRP A 149 -4.65 -0.90 -15.64
CA TRP A 149 -3.48 -1.49 -15.00
C TRP A 149 -2.66 -0.44 -14.23
N ILE A 150 -2.51 0.78 -14.77
CA ILE A 150 -1.88 1.90 -14.07
C ILE A 150 -2.64 2.20 -12.79
N ASP A 151 -3.95 2.43 -12.89
CA ASP A 151 -4.76 2.91 -11.78
C ASP A 151 -4.83 1.91 -10.62
N TYR A 152 -5.05 0.64 -10.94
CA TYR A 152 -5.28 -0.38 -9.92
C TYR A 152 -4.02 -1.12 -9.49
N THR A 153 -3.04 -1.29 -10.39
CA THR A 153 -1.84 -2.09 -10.09
C THR A 153 -0.64 -1.19 -9.82
N LEU A 154 -0.28 -0.32 -10.77
CA LEU A 154 0.94 0.48 -10.65
C LEU A 154 0.85 1.51 -9.53
N LEU A 155 -0.22 2.29 -9.48
CA LEU A 155 -0.39 3.33 -8.45
C LEU A 155 -0.52 2.72 -7.05
N SER A 156 -1.20 1.59 -6.95
CA SER A 156 -1.31 0.82 -5.70
C SER A 156 0.07 0.34 -5.22
N GLU A 157 0.86 -0.27 -6.10
CA GLU A 157 2.22 -0.71 -5.79
C GLU A 157 3.18 0.45 -5.49
N LEU A 158 3.04 1.58 -6.19
CA LEU A 158 3.84 2.79 -5.93
C LEU A 158 3.53 3.35 -4.54
N SER A 159 2.24 3.52 -4.24
CA SER A 159 1.77 4.04 -2.95
C SER A 159 2.17 3.11 -1.81
N LYS A 160 2.01 1.80 -2.00
CA LYS A 160 2.29 0.76 -0.99
C LYS A 160 3.77 0.65 -0.65
N ASN A 161 4.66 0.68 -1.65
CA ASN A 161 6.08 0.43 -1.42
C ASN A 161 6.90 1.71 -1.19
N TYR A 162 6.46 2.85 -1.75
CA TYR A 162 7.27 4.08 -1.76
C TYR A 162 6.60 5.26 -1.07
N GLY A 163 5.29 5.19 -0.78
CA GLY A 163 4.56 6.23 -0.06
C GLY A 163 4.50 7.58 -0.77
N SER A 164 4.93 7.66 -2.03
CA SER A 164 4.89 8.88 -2.84
C SER A 164 4.30 8.60 -4.22
N ARG A 165 3.56 9.58 -4.74
CA ARG A 165 3.05 9.64 -6.12
C ARG A 165 3.95 10.45 -7.05
N SER A 166 5.14 10.84 -6.59
CA SER A 166 6.15 11.51 -7.42
C SER A 166 7.06 10.49 -8.11
N ILE A 167 7.15 10.57 -9.44
CA ILE A 167 8.05 9.75 -10.25
C ILE A 167 9.12 10.68 -10.83
N ASN A 168 10.37 10.54 -10.38
CA ASN A 168 11.42 11.43 -10.85
C ASN A 168 11.82 11.14 -12.31
N LYS A 169 11.94 9.86 -12.69
CA LYS A 169 12.40 9.52 -14.04
C LYS A 169 11.72 8.27 -14.59
N ILE A 170 11.21 8.36 -15.81
CA ILE A 170 10.68 7.21 -16.58
C ILE A 170 11.61 6.91 -17.74
N ILE A 171 12.18 5.71 -17.77
CA ILE A 171 13.07 5.22 -18.83
C ILE A 171 12.29 4.20 -19.66
N MET A 172 12.06 4.51 -20.93
CA MET A 172 11.39 3.61 -21.86
C MET A 172 12.36 2.92 -22.80
N THR A 173 12.11 1.64 -23.11
CA THR A 173 12.89 0.92 -24.13
C THR A 173 12.33 1.08 -25.54
N ARG A 174 11.03 1.32 -25.68
CA ARG A 174 10.30 1.48 -26.95
C ARG A 174 9.21 2.51 -26.72
N LEU A 175 8.75 3.14 -27.80
CA LEU A 175 7.73 4.19 -27.75
C LEU A 175 6.65 3.86 -28.77
N ASN A 176 5.49 3.49 -28.27
CA ASN A 176 4.29 3.18 -29.02
C ASN A 176 3.18 4.16 -28.62
N LYS A 177 2.16 4.33 -29.47
CA LYS A 177 0.99 5.18 -29.18
C LYS A 177 0.36 4.88 -27.81
N THR A 178 0.21 3.59 -27.48
CA THR A 178 -0.34 3.17 -26.17
C THR A 178 0.54 3.56 -24.99
N GLN A 179 1.87 3.59 -25.14
CA GLN A 179 2.78 4.03 -24.08
C GLN A 179 2.75 5.56 -23.92
N ILE A 180 2.56 6.30 -25.01
CA ILE A 180 2.35 7.75 -24.96
C ILE A 180 1.09 8.05 -24.14
N ASP A 181 -0.03 7.41 -24.49
CA ASP A 181 -1.30 7.59 -23.77
C ASP A 181 -1.15 7.21 -22.28
N ALA A 182 -0.43 6.13 -22.00
CA ALA A 182 -0.10 5.70 -20.63
C ALA A 182 0.72 6.73 -19.85
N ILE A 183 1.71 7.36 -20.48
CA ILE A 183 2.52 8.41 -19.84
C ILE A 183 1.71 9.67 -19.61
N LEU A 184 0.88 10.07 -20.57
CA LEU A 184 0.01 11.23 -20.43
C LEU A 184 -0.96 11.03 -19.25
N HIS A 185 -1.59 9.86 -19.18
CA HIS A 185 -2.44 9.48 -18.05
C HIS A 185 -1.67 9.46 -16.72
N LEU A 186 -0.44 8.93 -16.71
CA LEU A 186 0.42 8.97 -15.52
C LEU A 186 0.80 10.41 -15.12
N LYS A 187 1.01 11.32 -16.07
CA LYS A 187 1.34 12.74 -15.81
C LYS A 187 0.15 13.48 -15.20
N GLU A 188 -1.08 13.08 -15.53
CA GLU A 188 -2.30 13.64 -14.95
C GLU A 188 -2.49 13.24 -13.48
N ILE A 189 -2.09 12.02 -13.11
CA ILE A 189 -2.31 11.48 -11.75
C ILE A 189 -1.08 11.64 -10.84
N CYS A 190 0.12 11.65 -11.41
CA CYS A 190 1.40 11.64 -10.71
C CYS A 190 2.30 12.78 -11.20
N GLN A 191 3.10 13.34 -10.29
CA GLN A 191 4.12 14.32 -10.66
C GLN A 191 5.31 13.59 -11.31
N ILE A 192 5.49 13.76 -12.61
CA ILE A 192 6.61 13.21 -13.37
C ILE A 192 7.61 14.32 -13.68
N GLU A 193 8.85 14.20 -13.22
CA GLU A 193 9.89 15.22 -13.47
C GLU A 193 10.57 15.05 -14.84
N GLU A 194 10.94 13.82 -15.21
CA GLU A 194 11.71 13.55 -16.44
C GLU A 194 11.22 12.27 -17.15
N VAL A 195 11.05 12.35 -18.47
CA VAL A 195 10.82 11.18 -19.33
C VAL A 195 12.02 11.01 -20.26
N ASP A 196 12.80 9.95 -20.04
CA ASP A 196 13.99 9.64 -20.82
C ASP A 196 13.63 8.66 -21.94
N SER A 197 13.56 9.21 -23.14
CA SER A 197 13.33 8.54 -24.41
C SER A 197 14.58 8.46 -25.28
N SER A 198 15.78 8.74 -24.73
CA SER A 198 17.06 8.81 -25.47
C SER A 198 17.42 7.54 -26.26
N ARG A 199 16.85 6.39 -25.89
CA ARG A 199 17.07 5.09 -26.55
C ARG A 199 16.04 4.76 -27.63
N VAL A 200 15.06 5.63 -27.82
CA VAL A 200 14.01 5.46 -28.82
C VAL A 200 14.52 6.05 -30.13
N THR A 201 14.46 5.26 -31.19
CA THR A 201 14.78 5.74 -32.55
C THR A 201 13.87 6.93 -32.87
N LYS A 202 14.47 8.06 -33.26
CA LYS A 202 13.72 9.28 -33.63
C LYS A 202 12.82 8.97 -34.84
N ASN A 203 11.54 8.75 -34.58
CA ASN A 203 10.51 8.51 -35.59
C ASN A 203 9.44 9.60 -35.49
N ALA A 204 8.53 9.71 -36.46
CA ALA A 204 7.45 10.71 -36.45
C ALA A 204 6.64 10.74 -35.13
N LEU A 205 6.41 9.56 -34.53
CA LEU A 205 5.74 9.42 -33.22
C LEU A 205 6.48 10.11 -32.06
N TYR A 206 7.80 10.25 -32.16
CA TYR A 206 8.60 10.97 -31.17
C TYR A 206 8.27 12.47 -31.19
N ASN A 207 8.14 13.05 -32.39
CA ASN A 207 7.82 14.48 -32.53
C ASN A 207 6.40 14.77 -32.02
N GLU A 208 5.43 13.93 -32.37
CA GLU A 208 4.06 14.02 -31.84
C GLU A 208 4.04 13.91 -30.30
N PHE A 209 4.91 13.07 -29.73
CA PHE A 209 5.03 12.92 -28.29
C PHE A 209 5.58 14.18 -27.60
N ILE A 210 6.66 14.77 -28.14
CA ILE A 210 7.25 16.00 -27.59
C ILE A 210 6.25 17.15 -27.66
N GLU A 211 5.56 17.31 -28.79
CA GLU A 211 4.53 18.34 -28.98
C GLU A 211 3.41 18.19 -27.94
N LYS A 212 2.90 16.97 -27.72
CA LYS A 212 1.88 16.70 -26.70
C LYS A 212 2.37 16.92 -25.27
N LEU A 213 3.66 16.75 -25.00
CA LEU A 213 4.24 16.96 -23.67
C LEU A 213 4.40 18.45 -23.35
N GLU A 214 4.82 19.26 -24.33
CA GLU A 214 5.04 20.70 -24.19
C GLU A 214 3.73 21.50 -24.11
N VAL A 215 2.68 21.07 -24.82
CA VAL A 215 1.36 21.74 -24.77
C VAL A 215 0.68 21.61 -23.39
N LYS A 216 1.06 20.60 -22.59
CA LYS A 216 0.45 20.30 -21.28
C LYS A 216 1.30 20.72 -20.06
N SER A 217 2.44 21.37 -20.25
CA SER A 217 3.26 21.93 -19.15
C SER A 217 2.96 23.41 -18.95
#